data_AF-A0A851UR02-F1
#
_entry.id   AF-A0A851UR02-F1
#
_cell.length_a   1.000
_cell.length_b   1.000
_cell.length_c   1.000
_cell.angle_alpha   90.00
_cell.angle_beta   90.00
_cell.angle_gamma   90.00
#
_symmetry.space_group_name_H-M   'P 1'
#
loop_
_entity.id
_entity.type
_entity.pdbx_description
1 polymer ?
#
loop_
_entity_poly.entity_id
_entity_poly.type
_entity_poly.pdbx_seq_one_letter_code
_entity_poly.pdbx_strand_id
1 'polypeptide(L)' 'GPVAETFQVIQGAVTEEYVRNTQGVFQFELSGDDGGTWYIDLKTNGGNAGFGKPPVAADVVMSMSSADFVKMFT' A
#
# COMPACT_ATOMS: atom_id res chain seq x y z
N GLY A 1 2.43 7.64 -12.72
CA GLY A 1 0.98 7.49 -12.88
C GLY A 1 0.30 7.63 -11.53
N PRO A 2 -1.01 7.93 -11.50
CA PRO A 2 -1.73 8.28 -10.28
C PRO A 2 -1.54 7.27 -9.14
N VAL A 3 -1.51 5.97 -9.44
CA VAL A 3 -1.27 4.91 -8.44
C VAL A 3 0.08 5.10 -7.73
N ALA A 4 1.16 5.28 -8.49
CA ALA A 4 2.50 5.45 -7.93
C ALA A 4 2.61 6.73 -7.09
N GLU A 5 1.95 7.81 -7.50
CA GLU A 5 1.90 9.07 -6.75
C GLU A 5 1.15 8.90 -5.43
N THR A 6 0.01 8.19 -5.43
CA THR A 6 -0.73 7.84 -4.21
C THR A 6 0.16 7.03 -3.25
N PHE A 7 0.89 6.01 -3.73
CA PHE A 7 1.81 5.24 -2.88
C PHE A 7 2.99 6.06 -2.36
N GLN A 8 3.51 7.03 -3.12
CA GLN A 8 4.52 7.97 -2.62
C GLN A 8 3.98 8.86 -1.50
N VAL A 9 2.75 9.36 -1.62
CA VAL A 9 2.09 10.15 -0.56
C VAL A 9 1.91 9.29 0.69
N ILE A 10 1.42 8.05 0.54
CA ILE A 10 1.26 7.10 1.64
C ILE A 10 2.62 6.87 2.32
N GLN A 11 3.68 6.56 1.56
CA GLN A 11 5.02 6.34 2.10
C GLN A 11 5.52 7.53 2.91
N GLY A 12 5.27 8.76 2.45
CA GLY A 12 5.63 9.98 3.19
C GLY A 12 4.82 10.18 4.48
N ALA A 13 3.64 9.57 4.60
CA ALA A 13 2.77 9.63 5.77
C ALA A 13 2.97 8.48 6.76
N VAL A 14 3.68 7.41 6.38
CA VAL A 14 4.00 6.29 7.27
C VAL A 14 4.90 6.77 8.41
N THR A 15 4.49 6.48 9.64
CA THR A 15 5.25 6.80 10.85
C THR A 15 5.33 5.57 11.74
N GLU A 16 6.31 5.55 12.65
CA GLU A 16 6.42 4.47 13.64
C GLU A 16 5.18 4.34 14.53
N GLU A 17 4.44 5.42 14.77
CA GLU A 17 3.20 5.39 15.53
C GLU A 17 2.13 4.57 14.79
N TYR A 18 1.94 4.82 13.50
CA TYR A 18 1.01 4.04 12.69
C TYR A 18 1.42 2.57 12.59
N VAL A 19 2.72 2.29 12.52
CA VAL A 19 3.25 0.92 12.56
C VAL A 19 2.88 0.26 13.88
N ARG A 20 3.19 0.89 15.02
CA ARG A 20 2.91 0.34 16.36
C ARG A 20 1.41 0.09 16.59
N ASN A 21 0.54 0.96 16.09
CA ASN A 21 -0.89 0.88 16.34
C ASN A 21 -1.64 -0.06 15.36
N THR A 22 -1.14 -0.22 14.12
CA THR A 22 -1.84 -1.01 13.09
C THR A 22 -1.37 -2.46 13.05
N GLN A 23 -0.05 -2.70 13.14
CA GLN A 23 0.56 -4.04 13.15
C GLN A 23 0.10 -4.97 12.01
N GLY A 24 -0.08 -4.41 10.81
CA GLY A 24 -0.63 -5.12 9.66
C GLY A 24 0.11 -4.83 8.35
N VAL A 25 0.12 -5.83 7.47
CA VAL A 25 0.63 -5.72 6.10
C VAL A 25 -0.51 -5.88 5.11
N PHE A 26 -0.69 -4.89 4.25
CA PHE A 26 -1.76 -4.82 3.26
C PHE A 26 -1.15 -4.94 1.86
N GLN A 27 -1.64 -5.89 1.08
CA GLN A 27 -1.30 -6.05 -0.34
C GLN A 27 -2.47 -5.61 -1.20
N PHE A 28 -2.18 -4.90 -2.29
CA PHE A 28 -3.13 -4.43 -3.27
C PHE A 28 -2.82 -5.08 -4.61
N GLU A 29 -3.78 -5.82 -5.15
CA GLU A 29 -3.76 -6.33 -6.52
C GLU A 29 -4.61 -5.41 -7.39
N LEU A 30 -3.95 -4.48 -8.07
CA LEU A 30 -4.59 -3.44 -8.87
C LEU A 30 -4.69 -3.86 -10.34
N SER A 31 -5.84 -3.61 -10.94
CA SER A 31 -6.13 -3.92 -12.35
C SER A 31 -6.37 -2.66 -13.18
N GLY A 32 -6.18 -2.75 -14.49
CA GLY A 32 -6.30 -1.62 -15.42
C GLY A 32 -4.98 -0.87 -15.61
N ASP A 33 -5.07 0.37 -16.06
CA ASP A 33 -3.91 1.23 -16.32
C ASP A 33 -3.12 1.47 -15.02
N ASP A 34 -1.79 1.42 -15.11
CA ASP A 34 -0.87 1.49 -13.96
C ASP A 34 -1.15 0.43 -12.86
N GLY A 35 -1.81 -0.67 -13.20
CA GLY A 35 -2.08 -1.78 -12.30
C GLY A 35 -0.83 -2.57 -11.89
N GLY A 36 -1.03 -3.63 -11.13
CA GLY A 36 0.02 -4.49 -10.59
C GLY A 36 -0.13 -4.71 -9.09
N THR A 37 0.83 -5.43 -8.52
CA THR A 37 0.87 -5.69 -7.08
C THR A 37 1.58 -4.55 -6.37
N TRP A 38 0.98 -4.03 -5.31
CA TRP A 38 1.54 -3.02 -4.43
C TRP A 38 1.34 -3.41 -2.96
N TYR A 39 2.04 -2.76 -2.05
CA TYR A 39 1.89 -3.04 -0.62
C TYR A 39 2.03 -1.80 0.27
N ILE A 40 1.45 -1.91 1.47
CA ILE A 40 1.69 -1.03 2.62
C ILE A 40 1.99 -1.94 3.82
N ASP A 41 3.19 -1.82 4.35
CA ASP A 41 3.68 -2.47 5.56
C ASP A 41 3.61 -1.48 6.73
N LEU A 42 2.68 -1.72 7.64
CA LEU A 42 2.55 -1.03 8.92
C LEU A 42 2.82 -1.99 10.09
N LYS A 43 3.76 -2.92 9.90
CA LYS A 43 4.09 -3.98 10.86
C LYS A 43 5.59 -4.08 11.12
N THR A 44 6.42 -3.93 10.09
CA THR A 44 7.86 -4.18 10.18
C THR A 44 8.70 -2.90 10.06
N ASN A 45 9.87 -2.88 10.70
CA ASN A 45 11.01 -1.97 10.45
C ASN A 45 10.69 -0.50 10.11
N GLY A 46 9.84 0.17 10.90
CA GLY A 46 9.50 1.60 10.70
C GLY A 46 8.45 1.88 9.62
N GLY A 47 7.96 0.83 8.96
CA GLY A 47 6.91 0.86 7.95
C GLY A 47 7.43 1.24 6.56
N ASN A 48 6.78 0.71 5.52
CA ASN A 48 7.15 0.96 4.13
C ASN A 48 5.98 0.67 3.19
N ALA A 49 5.92 1.30 2.04
CA ALA A 49 4.95 1.07 0.99
C ALA A 49 5.65 1.13 -0.38
N GLY A 50 5.21 0.30 -1.32
CA GLY A 50 5.85 0.27 -2.64
C GLY A 50 5.27 -0.71 -3.62
N PHE A 51 5.88 -0.74 -4.80
CA PHE A 51 5.52 -1.65 -5.89
C PHE A 51 6.10 -3.05 -5.65
N GLY A 52 5.33 -4.07 -5.98
CA GLY A 52 5.66 -5.48 -5.81
C GLY A 52 5.00 -6.12 -4.59
N LYS A 53 5.46 -7.34 -4.26
CA LYS A 53 4.97 -8.08 -3.09
C LYS A 53 5.56 -7.49 -1.81
N PRO A 54 4.81 -7.54 -0.68
CA PRO A 54 5.35 -7.13 0.62
C PRO A 54 6.55 -8.00 1.05
N PRO A 55 7.44 -7.46 1.91
CA PRO A 55 8.63 -8.17 2.39
C PRO A 55 8.30 -9.35 3.32
N VAL A 56 7.11 -9.35 3.92
CA VAL A 56 6.55 -10.44 4.73
C VAL A 56 5.15 -10.79 4.23
N ALA A 57 4.58 -11.90 4.71
CA ALA A 57 3.24 -12.30 4.32
C ALA A 57 2.21 -11.20 4.61
N ALA A 58 1.36 -10.90 3.63
CA ALA A 58 0.27 -9.95 3.80
C ALA A 58 -0.77 -10.51 4.78
N ASP A 59 -1.21 -9.66 5.71
CA ASP A 59 -2.33 -9.97 6.59
C ASP A 59 -3.67 -9.78 5.85
N VAL A 60 -3.71 -8.87 4.86
CA VAL A 60 -4.87 -8.59 4.02
C VAL A 60 -4.44 -8.42 2.56
N VAL A 61 -5.20 -9.04 1.64
CA VAL A 61 -5.07 -8.83 0.19
C VAL A 61 -6.35 -8.19 -0.33
N MET A 62 -6.22 -7.02 -0.97
CA MET A 62 -7.32 -6.27 -1.58
C MET A 62 -7.18 -6.29 -3.10
N SER A 63 -8.25 -6.58 -3.82
CA SER A 63 -8.26 -6.58 -5.29
C SER A 63 -9.28 -5.56 -5.80
N MET A 64 -8.83 -4.63 -6.64
CA MET A 64 -9.67 -3.56 -7.19
C MET A 64 -9.10 -2.97 -8.47
N SER A 65 -9.82 -2.04 -9.11
CA SER A 65 -9.28 -1.26 -10.22
C SER A 65 -8.31 -0.19 -9.69
N SER A 66 -7.28 0.15 -10.47
CA SER A 66 -6.39 1.28 -10.18
C SER A 66 -7.18 2.58 -10.00
N ALA A 67 -8.26 2.77 -10.76
CA ALA A 67 -9.12 3.94 -10.68
C ALA A 67 -9.86 4.03 -9.34
N ASP A 68 -10.37 2.91 -8.81
CA ASP A 68 -11.07 2.91 -7.52
C ASP A 68 -10.10 3.04 -6.35
N PHE A 69 -8.89 2.48 -6.46
CA PHE A 69 -7.84 2.69 -5.46
C PHE A 69 -7.51 4.18 -5.29
N VAL A 70 -7.28 4.91 -6.38
CA VAL A 70 -6.94 6.35 -6.32
C VAL A 70 -8.07 7.17 -5.68
N LYS A 71 -9.34 6.84 -5.97
CA LYS A 71 -10.51 7.49 -5.34
C LYS A 71 -10.61 7.28 -3.82
N MET A 72 -9.96 6.28 -3.24
CA MET A 72 -9.95 6.12 -1.77
C MET A 72 -9.12 7.21 -1.07
N PHE A 73 -8.22 7.87 -1.81
CA PHE A 73 -7.23 8.82 -1.28
C PHE A 73 -7.34 10.22 -1.90
N THR A 74 -8.39 10.49 -2.70
CA THR A 74 -8.70 11.79 -3.34
C THR A 74 -10.16 12.13 -3.16
#